data_AF-A0A1X2HWJ3-F1
#
_entry.id   AF-A0A1X2HWJ3-F1
#
_cell.length_a   1.000
_cell.length_b   1.000
_cell.length_c   1.000
_cell.angle_alpha   90.00
_cell.angle_beta   90.00
_cell.angle_gamma   90.00
#
_symmetry.space_group_name_H-M   'P 1'
#
loop_
_entity.id
_entity.type
_entity.pdbx_description
1 polymer ?
#
loop_
_entity_poly.entity_id
_entity_poly.type
_entity_poly.pdbx_seq_one_letter_code
_entity_poly.pdbx_strand_id
1 'polypeptide(L)'
;MLQMKVGMIDEKLSFDLYYRIFEELTFQDRVRCTSVSQRWRDILLGQWPGMWRHIEYTEANRVEARASPLENEAFFAWLTRAPADGVWSLTCYGDPAFYNTLVRILHRKRFPQLKTLRITCKLEKRKL
;
A
#
# COMPACT_ATOMS: atom_id res chain seq x y z
N MET A 1 34.52 33.42 4.29
CA MET A 1 33.69 32.60 3.38
C MET A 1 33.31 31.33 4.12
N LEU A 2 32.08 31.26 4.63
CA LEU A 2 31.54 30.09 5.32
C LEU A 2 31.14 29.05 4.26
N GLN A 3 31.95 28.02 4.08
CA GLN A 3 31.52 26.81 3.40
C GLN A 3 30.49 26.13 4.31
N MET A 4 29.20 26.30 3.97
CA MET A 4 28.16 25.42 4.47
C MET A 4 28.43 24.02 3.93
N LYS A 5 29.07 23.17 4.74
CA LYS A 5 28.97 21.73 4.57
C LYS A 5 27.48 21.40 4.71
N VAL A 6 26.80 21.21 3.58
CA VAL A 6 25.54 20.48 3.53
C VAL A 6 25.85 19.15 4.20
N GLY A 7 25.39 19.00 5.44
CA GLY A 7 25.67 17.83 6.25
C GLY A 7 25.23 16.61 5.45
N MET A 8 26.20 15.75 5.13
CA MET A 8 25.90 14.38 4.76
C MET A 8 25.06 13.81 5.89
N ILE A 9 23.75 13.67 5.68
CA ILE A 9 22.93 12.75 6.46
C ILE A 9 23.35 11.36 5.98
N ASP A 10 24.55 10.93 6.37
CA ASP A 10 24.97 9.54 6.24
C ASP A 10 25.45 9.05 7.59
N GLU A 11 24.49 8.94 8.49
CA GLU A 11 24.52 7.98 9.59
C GLU A 11 23.24 7.17 9.47
N LYS A 12 23.36 6.00 8.84
CA LYS A 12 22.36 4.93 8.73
C LYS A 12 21.27 5.04 9.80
N LEU A 13 20.14 5.68 9.48
CA LEU A 13 18.97 5.80 10.37
C LEU A 13 18.74 4.46 11.09
N SER A 14 18.53 4.49 12.41
CA SER A 14 18.26 3.26 13.15
C SER A 14 17.00 2.58 12.60
N PHE A 15 16.93 1.26 12.75
CA PHE A 15 15.76 0.51 12.32
C PHE A 15 14.47 1.02 12.97
N ASP A 16 14.53 1.44 14.24
CA ASP A 16 13.38 1.97 14.97
C ASP A 16 12.85 3.29 14.40
N LEU A 17 13.73 4.15 13.88
CA LEU A 17 13.30 5.38 13.21
C LEU A 17 12.60 5.07 11.89
N TYR A 18 13.09 4.08 11.12
CA TYR A 18 12.38 3.60 9.94
C TYR A 18 11.00 3.05 10.29
N TYR A 19 10.91 2.26 11.36
CA TYR A 19 9.64 1.71 11.85
C TYR A 19 8.63 2.83 12.08
N ARG A 20 9.01 3.87 12.85
CA ARG A 20 8.13 5.00 13.14
C ARG A 20 7.76 5.79 11.90
N ILE A 21 8.72 6.05 11.00
CA ILE A 21 8.41 6.73 9.73
C ILE A 21 7.37 5.95 8.95
N PHE A 22 7.55 4.64 8.79
CA PHE A 22 6.66 3.83 7.97
C PHE A 22 5.28 3.63 8.60
N GLU A 23 5.15 3.66 9.93
CA GLU A 23 3.85 3.63 10.61
C GLU A 23 2.97 4.84 10.28
N GLU A 24 3.58 6.00 10.04
CA GLU A 24 2.85 7.23 9.68
C GLU A 24 2.43 7.27 8.20
N LEU A 25 2.85 6.28 7.38
CA LEU A 25 2.61 6.27 5.94
C LEU A 25 1.41 5.41 5.54
N THR A 26 0.65 5.91 4.56
CA THR A 26 -0.36 5.12 3.86
C THR A 26 0.28 3.89 3.19
N PHE A 27 -0.53 2.87 2.88
CA PHE A 27 -0.02 1.71 2.13
C PHE A 27 0.61 2.13 0.79
N GLN A 28 -0.02 3.07 0.07
CA GLN A 28 0.48 3.55 -1.21
C GLN A 28 1.84 4.24 -1.07
N ASP A 29 2.02 5.07 -0.05
CA ASP A 29 3.30 5.74 0.17
C ASP A 29 4.39 4.76 0.60
N ARG A 30 4.06 3.73 1.38
CA ARG A 30 4.98 2.64 1.68
C ARG A 30 5.40 1.86 0.43
N VAL A 31 4.47 1.58 -0.49
CA VAL A 31 4.81 0.99 -1.79
C VAL A 31 5.78 1.87 -2.57
N ARG A 32 5.55 3.19 -2.62
CA ARG A 32 6.50 4.14 -3.25
C ARG A 32 7.86 4.13 -2.57
N CYS A 33 7.90 4.01 -1.25
CA CYS A 33 9.13 3.93 -0.46
C CYS A 33 10.01 2.73 -0.85
N THR A 34 9.44 1.66 -1.43
CA THR A 34 10.22 0.51 -1.94
C THR A 34 11.09 0.82 -3.16
N SER A 35 10.89 1.97 -3.82
CA SER A 35 11.75 2.44 -4.92
C SER A 35 12.81 3.47 -4.50
N VAL A 36 12.80 3.93 -3.23
CA VAL A 36 13.74 4.96 -2.74
C VAL A 36 15.17 4.41 -2.66
N SER A 37 15.35 3.25 -2.04
CA SER A 37 16.64 2.57 -1.93
C SER A 37 16.47 1.07 -1.68
N GLN A 38 17.52 0.29 -1.93
CA GLN A 38 17.52 -1.14 -1.62
C GLN A 38 17.27 -1.38 -0.12
N ARG A 39 17.87 -0.57 0.77
CA ARG A 39 17.67 -0.69 2.22
C ARG A 39 16.22 -0.48 2.63
N TRP A 40 15.54 0.54 2.09
CA TRP A 40 14.14 0.79 2.41
C TRP A 40 13.25 -0.37 1.98
N ARG A 41 13.53 -0.91 0.79
CA ARG A 41 12.87 -2.11 0.28
C ARG A 41 13.07 -3.32 1.19
N ASP A 42 14.30 -3.59 1.62
CA ASP A 42 14.62 -4.74 2.48
C ASP A 42 13.91 -4.63 3.83
N ILE A 43 13.86 -3.42 4.40
CA ILE A 43 13.14 -3.19 5.65
C ILE A 43 11.63 -3.41 5.46
N LEU A 44 11.02 -2.72 4.49
CA LEU A 44 9.58 -2.79 4.25
C LEU A 44 9.10 -4.19 3.88
N LEU A 45 9.86 -4.91 3.06
CA LEU A 45 9.41 -6.21 2.51
C LEU A 45 9.88 -7.41 3.33
N GLY A 46 11.03 -7.29 4.01
CA GLY A 46 11.67 -8.43 4.68
C GLY A 46 11.67 -8.36 6.20
N GLN A 47 11.69 -7.17 6.80
CA GLN A 47 11.97 -7.01 8.23
C GLN A 47 10.81 -6.40 9.02
N TRP A 48 9.98 -5.58 8.37
CA TRP A 48 8.91 -4.85 9.04
C TRP A 48 7.52 -5.46 8.76
N PRO A 49 6.90 -6.13 9.75
CA PRO A 49 5.58 -6.76 9.56
C PRO A 49 4.47 -5.74 9.28
N GLY A 50 4.67 -4.47 9.66
CA GLY A 50 3.68 -3.42 9.52
C GLY A 50 3.30 -3.11 8.07
N MET A 51 4.17 -3.41 7.10
CA MET A 51 3.95 -3.20 5.66
C MET A 51 2.59 -3.72 5.20
N TRP A 52 2.18 -4.88 5.71
CA TRP A 52 1.01 -5.62 5.23
C TRP A 52 -0.22 -5.47 6.14
N ARG A 53 -0.06 -4.94 7.36
CA ARG A 53 -1.14 -4.89 8.37
C ARG A 53 -2.37 -4.14 7.88
N HIS A 54 -2.15 -2.98 7.29
CA HIS A 54 -3.19 -2.09 6.81
C HIS A 54 -2.96 -1.83 5.33
N ILE A 55 -3.76 -2.46 4.48
CA ILE A 55 -3.73 -2.28 3.03
C ILE A 55 -4.92 -1.41 2.65
N GLU A 56 -4.62 -0.30 1.98
CA GLU A 56 -5.62 0.62 1.48
C GLU A 56 -5.39 0.86 -0.01
N TYR A 57 -6.48 0.74 -0.77
CA TYR A 57 -6.56 1.13 -2.17
C TYR A 57 -7.67 2.16 -2.33
N THR A 58 -7.28 3.39 -2.66
CA THR A 58 -8.21 4.49 -2.96
C THR A 58 -7.91 5.05 -4.34
N GLU A 59 -8.90 5.01 -5.24
CA GLU A 59 -8.86 5.78 -6.50
C GLU A 59 -8.90 7.31 -6.27
N ALA A 60 -9.16 7.74 -5.03
CA ALA A 60 -9.61 9.08 -4.66
C ALA A 60 -8.65 10.24 -4.99
N ASN A 61 -7.37 9.98 -5.31
CA ASN A 61 -6.42 11.04 -5.65
C ASN A 61 -6.41 11.43 -7.14
N ARG A 62 -7.33 10.92 -7.97
CA ARG A 62 -7.43 11.34 -9.38
C ARG A 62 -8.84 11.79 -9.70
N VAL A 63 -9.00 13.11 -9.67
CA VAL A 63 -10.27 13.84 -9.86
C VAL A 63 -10.96 13.48 -11.20
N GLU A 64 -10.25 12.99 -12.22
CA GLU A 64 -10.86 12.77 -13.55
C GLU A 64 -10.41 11.51 -14.31
N ALA A 65 -9.41 10.77 -13.82
CA ALA A 65 -8.94 9.58 -14.51
C ALA A 65 -9.60 8.33 -13.93
N ARG A 66 -10.30 7.55 -14.76
CA ARG A 66 -10.57 6.12 -14.46
C ARG A 66 -9.24 5.51 -13.97
N ALA A 67 -9.29 4.71 -12.91
CA ALA A 67 -8.10 3.98 -12.47
C ALA A 67 -7.50 3.27 -13.69
N SER A 68 -6.21 3.47 -13.93
CA SER A 68 -5.57 2.79 -15.06
C SER A 68 -5.60 1.28 -14.77
N PRO A 69 -5.96 0.42 -15.74
CA PRO A 69 -5.91 -1.03 -15.56
C PRO A 69 -4.56 -1.52 -15.00
N LEU A 70 -3.47 -0.84 -15.37
CA LEU A 70 -2.11 -1.10 -14.87
C LEU A 70 -1.97 -0.90 -13.35
N GLU A 71 -2.66 0.08 -12.77
CA GLU A 71 -2.60 0.37 -11.33
C GLU A 71 -3.38 -0.69 -10.53
N ASN A 72 -4.49 -1.16 -11.07
CA ASN A 72 -5.25 -2.27 -10.50
C ASN A 72 -4.41 -3.55 -10.49
N GLU A 73 -3.77 -3.86 -11.63
CA GLU A 73 -2.88 -5.01 -11.73
C GLU A 73 -1.71 -4.93 -10.75
N ALA A 74 -1.07 -3.77 -10.63
CA ALA A 74 0.00 -3.55 -9.66
C ALA A 74 -0.49 -3.76 -8.21
N PHE A 75 -1.64 -3.20 -7.85
CA PHE A 75 -2.24 -3.40 -6.53
C PHE A 75 -2.53 -4.89 -6.27
N PHE A 76 -3.15 -5.59 -7.21
CA PHE A 76 -3.45 -7.01 -7.07
C PHE A 76 -2.19 -7.86 -6.99
N ALA A 77 -1.12 -7.50 -7.71
CA ALA A 77 0.18 -8.13 -7.58
C ALA A 77 0.75 -7.96 -6.16
N TRP A 78 0.64 -6.76 -5.58
CA TRP A 78 1.02 -6.50 -4.19
C TRP A 78 0.20 -7.31 -3.19
N LEU A 79 -1.12 -7.30 -3.32
CA LEU A 79 -2.02 -8.07 -2.44
C LEU A 79 -1.75 -9.58 -2.53
N THR A 80 -1.45 -10.07 -3.73
CA THR A 80 -1.09 -11.49 -3.96
C THR A 80 0.24 -11.87 -3.32
N ARG A 81 1.15 -10.92 -3.07
CA ARG A 81 2.42 -11.14 -2.36
C ARG A 81 2.33 -11.02 -0.84
N ALA A 82 1.29 -10.37 -0.31
CA ALA A 82 1.16 -10.16 1.13
C ALA A 82 1.21 -11.49 1.93
N PRO A 83 1.88 -11.59 3.08
CA PRO A 83 1.78 -12.78 3.92
C PRO A 83 0.34 -12.99 4.39
N ALA A 84 -0.11 -14.25 4.46
CA ALA A 84 -1.50 -14.60 4.78
C ALA A 84 -1.93 -14.08 6.16
N ASP A 85 -1.04 -14.21 7.13
CA ASP A 85 -1.19 -13.76 8.53
C ASP A 85 -0.85 -12.28 8.75
N GLY A 86 -0.28 -11.61 7.75
CA GLY A 86 0.15 -10.21 7.88
C GLY A 86 -0.94 -9.17 7.62
N VAL A 87 -2.04 -9.55 6.96
CA VAL A 87 -3.10 -8.58 6.58
C VAL A 87 -4.20 -8.55 7.64
N TRP A 88 -4.38 -7.40 8.27
CA TRP A 88 -5.35 -7.21 9.36
C TRP A 88 -6.53 -6.32 8.96
N SER A 89 -6.27 -5.34 8.09
CA SER A 89 -7.27 -4.45 7.54
C SER A 89 -7.07 -4.31 6.04
N LEU A 90 -8.16 -4.44 5.29
CA LEU A 90 -8.21 -4.22 3.86
C LEU A 90 -9.34 -3.23 3.53
N THR A 91 -8.96 -2.06 3.04
CA THR A 91 -9.90 -1.04 2.58
C THR A 91 -9.72 -0.85 1.08
N CYS A 92 -10.78 -1.05 0.31
CA CYS A 92 -10.76 -0.85 -1.13
C CYS A 92 -11.91 0.05 -1.58
N TYR A 93 -11.57 1.00 -2.44
CA TYR A 93 -12.50 1.82 -3.21
C TYR A 93 -12.22 1.63 -4.69
N GLY A 94 -13.24 1.26 -5.45
CA GLY A 94 -13.15 0.97 -6.88
C GLY A 94 -14.50 0.66 -7.51
N ASP A 95 -14.45 0.25 -8.78
CA ASP A 95 -15.60 -0.11 -9.61
C ASP A 95 -15.98 -1.62 -9.50
N PRO A 96 -17.11 -2.06 -10.09
CA PRO A 96 -17.51 -3.46 -10.06
C PRO A 96 -16.49 -4.46 -10.66
N ALA A 97 -15.74 -4.07 -11.69
CA ALA A 97 -14.74 -4.94 -12.33
C ALA A 97 -13.53 -5.15 -11.41
N PHE A 98 -13.11 -4.11 -10.70
CA PHE A 98 -12.11 -4.20 -9.64
C PHE A 98 -12.52 -5.21 -8.57
N TYR A 99 -13.78 -5.16 -8.09
CA TYR A 99 -14.24 -6.07 -7.05
C TYR A 99 -14.34 -7.53 -7.48
N ASN A 100 -14.72 -7.79 -8.73
CA ASN A 100 -14.71 -9.15 -9.26
C ASN A 100 -13.32 -9.77 -9.17
N THR A 101 -12.27 -8.99 -9.43
CA THR A 101 -10.88 -9.47 -9.29
C THR A 101 -10.50 -9.59 -7.81
N LEU A 102 -10.84 -8.61 -6.98
CA LEU A 102 -10.55 -8.62 -5.54
C LEU A 102 -11.13 -9.87 -4.84
N VAL A 103 -12.40 -10.18 -5.09
CA VAL A 103 -13.09 -11.33 -4.48
C VAL A 103 -12.40 -12.64 -4.86
N ARG A 104 -11.93 -12.79 -6.10
CA ARG A 104 -11.18 -13.98 -6.53
C ARG A 104 -9.87 -14.15 -5.74
N ILE A 105 -9.18 -13.05 -5.44
CA ILE A 105 -7.96 -13.09 -4.62
C ILE A 105 -8.29 -13.46 -3.18
N LEU A 106 -9.29 -12.80 -2.58
CA LEU A 106 -9.73 -13.08 -1.20
C LEU A 106 -10.20 -14.52 -1.01
N HIS A 107 -10.84 -15.11 -2.02
CA HIS A 107 -11.27 -16.50 -1.97
C HIS A 107 -10.08 -17.47 -2.08
N ARG A 108 -9.12 -17.20 -2.97
CA ARG A 108 -7.94 -18.06 -3.18
C ARG A 108 -6.97 -17.98 -2.01
N LYS A 109 -6.81 -16.79 -1.46
CA LYS A 109 -5.82 -16.48 -0.43
C LYS A 109 -6.55 -16.13 0.86
N ARG A 110 -6.50 -17.06 1.81
CA ARG A 110 -7.09 -16.85 3.12
C ARG A 110 -6.22 -15.87 3.91
N PHE A 111 -6.84 -14.81 4.40
CA PHE A 111 -6.23 -13.87 5.33
C PHE A 111 -6.80 -14.12 6.73
N PRO A 112 -6.29 -15.12 7.48
CA PRO A 112 -6.87 -15.51 8.76
C PRO A 112 -6.86 -14.40 9.82
N GLN A 113 -5.97 -13.42 9.69
CA GLN A 113 -5.87 -12.29 10.61
C GLN A 113 -6.66 -11.07 10.15
N LEU A 114 -7.42 -11.15 9.05
CA LEU A 114 -8.22 -10.05 8.53
C LEU A 114 -9.39 -9.77 9.48
N LYS A 115 -9.29 -8.66 10.23
CA LYS A 115 -10.30 -8.20 11.18
C LYS A 115 -11.28 -7.23 10.53
N THR A 116 -10.80 -6.44 9.57
CA THR A 116 -11.58 -5.39 8.92
C THR A 116 -11.49 -5.53 7.41
N LEU A 117 -12.66 -5.68 6.76
CA LEU A 117 -12.82 -5.59 5.31
C LEU A 117 -13.79 -4.46 5.00
N ARG A 118 -13.33 -3.42 4.31
CA ARG A 118 -14.17 -2.30 3.86
C ARG A 118 -14.12 -2.20 2.34
N ILE A 119 -15.26 -2.34 1.71
CA ILE A 119 -15.44 -2.29 0.25
C ILE A 119 -16.40 -1.15 -0.05
N THR A 120 -15.95 -0.14 -0.80
CA THR A 120 -16.75 1.08 -1.07
C THR A 120 -16.89 1.31 -2.56
N CYS A 121 -18.04 0.94 -3.12
CA CYS A 121 -18.29 1.03 -4.56
C CYS A 121 -18.63 2.46 -5.00
N LYS A 122 -18.00 2.91 -6.10
CA LYS A 122 -18.42 4.12 -6.79
C LYS A 122 -19.73 3.84 -7.52
N LEU A 123 -20.85 4.25 -6.93
CA LEU A 123 -22.15 4.19 -7.60
C LEU A 123 -22.17 5.24 -8.72
N GLU A 124 -22.27 4.80 -9.97
CA GLU A 124 -22.56 5.72 -11.08
C GLU A 124 -23.91 6.38 -10.82
N LYS A 125 -23.92 7.71 -10.71
CA LYS A 125 -25.17 8.47 -10.72
C LYS A 125 -25.82 8.23 -12.09
N ARG A 126 -26.87 7.40 -12.13
CA ARG A 126 -27.74 7.31 -13.31
C ARG A 126 -28.26 8.72 -13.58
N LYS A 127 -27.90 9.29 -14.73
CA LYS A 127 -28.61 10.44 -15.27
C LYS A 127 -30.01 9.94 -15.63
N LEU A 128 -30.99 10.34 -14.83
CA LEU A 128 -32.42 10.24 -15.18
C LEU A 128 -32.71 11.23 -16.31
#